data_AF-S3YES8-F1
#
_entry.id   AF-S3YES8-F1
#
_cell.length_a   1.000
_cell.length_b   1.000
_cell.length_c   1.000
_cell.angle_alpha   90.00
_cell.angle_beta   90.00
_cell.angle_gamma   90.00
#
_symmetry.space_group_name_H-M   'P 1'
#
loop_
_entity.id
_entity.type
_entity.pdbx_description
1 polymer ?
#
loop_
_entity_poly.entity_id
_entity_poly.type
_entity_poly.pdbx_seq_one_letter_code
_entity_poly.pdbx_strand_id
1 'polypeptide(L)'
;MSTTKKIPSPLVSFLPIVLLIGMLFATIRTFGSDALSGGSQISLLTTTAVCVFIGVAFYRIPWRDYEIAITNNVAGVTSAIIILLIIGALSGAWMISGVVPTLIYYGMQIIHPDFFLTSTCVICALVSIMTGSSWTTIATIGIALLGIGKYNPQIEMFARFKMKSSFHKTKRII
;
A
#
# COMPACT_ATOMS: atom_id res chain seq x y z
N MET A 1 2.50 36.21 21.31
CA MET A 1 3.82 36.16 20.64
C MET A 1 3.64 35.37 19.36
N SER A 2 3.73 36.04 18.22
CA SER A 2 3.62 35.44 16.88
C SER A 2 4.85 34.59 16.58
N THR A 3 4.76 33.29 16.87
CA THR A 3 5.78 32.32 16.46
C THR A 3 5.71 32.19 14.94
N THR A 4 6.61 32.90 14.25
CA THR A 4 6.85 32.75 12.82
C THR A 4 7.28 31.30 12.58
N LYS A 5 6.33 30.44 12.20
CA LYS A 5 6.54 29.03 11.90
C LYS A 5 7.54 28.97 10.74
N LYS A 6 8.82 28.72 11.04
CA LYS A 6 9.85 28.47 10.03
C LYS A 6 9.38 27.26 9.23
N ILE A 7 8.88 27.53 8.04
CA ILE A 7 8.58 26.51 7.05
C ILE A 7 9.87 25.71 6.85
N PRO A 8 9.90 24.40 7.16
CA PRO A 8 11.07 23.61 6.83
C PRO A 8 11.29 23.73 5.32
N SER A 9 12.52 24.06 4.93
CA SER A 9 12.89 24.17 3.51
C SER A 9 12.48 22.88 2.78
N PRO A 10 11.95 22.94 1.54
CA PRO A 10 11.53 21.76 0.78
C PRO A 10 12.59 20.66 0.70
N LEU A 11 13.87 21.04 0.74
CA LEU A 11 15.03 20.15 0.80
C LEU A 11 15.07 19.25 2.03
N VAL A 12 14.56 19.71 3.18
CA VAL A 12 14.54 18.93 4.43
C VAL A 12 13.38 17.95 4.47
N SER A 13 12.29 18.20 3.76
CA SER A 13 11.23 17.19 3.56
C SER A 13 11.68 16.04 2.65
N PHE A 14 12.64 16.29 1.76
CA PHE A 14 13.20 15.26 0.89
C PHE A 14 14.09 14.26 1.64
N LEU A 15 14.78 14.72 2.69
CA LEU A 15 15.69 13.91 3.49
C LEU A 15 15.03 12.66 4.14
N PRO A 16 13.92 12.77 4.90
CA PRO A 16 13.25 11.60 5.47
C PRO A 16 12.62 10.70 4.40
N ILE A 17 12.23 11.25 3.24
CA ILE A 17 11.71 10.45 2.12
C ILE A 17 12.82 9.58 1.53
N VAL A 18 13.99 10.16 1.25
CA VAL A 18 15.15 9.42 0.74
C VAL A 18 15.65 8.40 1.77
N LEU A 19 15.67 8.77 3.05
CA LEU A 19 16.04 7.86 4.14
C LEU A 19 15.06 6.69 4.25
N LEU A 20 13.75 6.94 4.12
CA LEU A 20 12.72 5.90 4.11
C LEU A 20 12.92 4.94 2.93
N ILE A 21 13.11 5.48 1.72
CA ILE A 21 13.32 4.67 0.52
C ILE A 21 14.59 3.82 0.66
N GLY A 22 15.68 4.39 1.17
CA GLY A 22 16.93 3.68 1.45
C GLY A 22 16.77 2.58 2.50
N MET A 23 16.06 2.86 3.59
CA MET A 23 15.77 1.88 4.64
C MET A 23 14.88 0.75 4.14
N LEU A 24 13.84 1.03 3.35
CA LEU A 24 13.00 0.00 2.74
C LEU A 24 13.81 -0.86 1.74
N PHE A 25 14.66 -0.24 0.92
CA PHE A 25 15.54 -0.97 0.02
C PHE A 25 16.52 -1.88 0.77
N ALA A 26 17.14 -1.38 1.84
CA ALA A 26 18.02 -2.16 2.70
C ALA A 26 17.27 -3.34 3.36
N THR A 27 16.05 -3.11 3.83
CA THR A 27 15.19 -4.14 4.45
C THR A 27 14.85 -5.25 3.45
N ILE A 28 14.52 -4.90 2.21
CA ILE A 28 14.24 -5.89 1.15
C ILE A 28 15.50 -6.69 0.79
N ARG A 29 16.68 -6.05 0.81
CA ARG A 29 17.96 -6.71 0.54
C ARG A 29 18.40 -7.69 1.63
N THR A 30 18.12 -7.40 2.89
CA THR A 30 18.53 -8.25 4.03
C THR A 30 17.50 -9.32 4.38
N PHE A 31 16.19 -9.03 4.28
CA PHE A 31 15.12 -9.96 4.66
C PHE A 31 14.39 -10.64 3.49
N GLY A 32 14.69 -10.28 2.23
CA GLY A 32 14.09 -10.95 1.06
C GLY A 32 12.56 -10.87 1.04
N SER A 33 11.89 -12.01 0.80
CA SER A 33 10.41 -12.11 0.79
C SER A 33 9.76 -11.95 2.16
N ASP A 34 10.52 -12.11 3.25
CA ASP A 34 10.02 -11.99 4.63
C ASP A 34 10.02 -10.54 5.14
N ALA A 35 10.51 -9.59 4.33
CA ALA A 35 10.44 -8.16 4.62
C ALA A 35 8.98 -7.68 4.85
N LEU A 36 8.00 -8.39 4.30
CA LEU A 36 6.57 -8.07 4.44
C LEU A 36 5.98 -8.47 5.81
N SER A 37 6.59 -9.42 6.52
CA SER A 37 6.05 -9.97 7.78
C SER A 37 6.43 -9.17 9.03
N GLY A 38 7.32 -8.17 8.91
CA GLY A 38 7.80 -7.39 10.06
C GLY A 38 8.78 -6.27 9.73
N GLY A 39 9.59 -6.46 8.69
CA GLY A 39 10.67 -5.51 8.35
C GLY A 39 10.17 -4.11 7.99
N SER A 40 9.04 -4.01 7.30
CA SER A 40 8.45 -2.72 6.90
C SER A 40 8.03 -1.86 8.09
N GLN A 41 7.46 -2.44 9.15
CA GLN A 41 7.05 -1.71 10.35
C GLN A 41 8.27 -1.19 11.11
N ILE A 42 9.32 -2.00 11.24
CA ILE A 42 10.57 -1.60 11.90
C ILE A 42 11.24 -0.45 11.12
N SER A 43 11.24 -0.52 9.79
CA SER A 43 11.77 0.52 8.89
C SER A 43 11.05 1.86 9.05
N LEU A 44 9.71 1.83 9.16
CA LEU A 44 8.89 3.03 9.40
C LEU A 44 9.18 3.65 10.77
N LEU A 45 9.29 2.83 11.82
CA LEU A 45 9.59 3.29 13.17
C LEU A 45 10.98 3.92 13.27
N THR A 46 12.01 3.28 12.70
CA THR A 46 13.37 3.82 12.71
C THR A 46 13.49 5.10 11.89
N THR A 47 12.86 5.15 10.71
CA THR A 47 12.86 6.38 9.89
C THR A 47 12.16 7.53 10.58
N THR A 48 11.04 7.26 11.26
CA THR A 48 10.33 8.27 12.06
C THR A 48 11.19 8.75 13.23
N ALA A 49 11.86 7.85 13.94
CA ALA A 49 12.77 8.21 15.02
C ALA A 49 13.92 9.10 14.54
N VAL A 50 14.54 8.76 13.40
CA VAL A 50 15.60 9.57 12.78
C VAL A 50 15.06 10.93 12.32
N CYS A 51 13.86 10.98 11.73
CA CYS A 51 13.22 12.22 11.31
C CYS A 51 12.95 13.16 12.50
N VAL A 52 12.43 12.63 13.60
CA VAL A 52 12.19 13.39 14.84
C VAL A 52 13.51 13.85 15.45
N PHE A 53 14.55 13.00 15.46
CA PHE A 53 15.88 13.37 15.95
C PHE A 53 16.48 14.55 15.16
N ILE A 54 16.41 14.51 13.82
CA ILE A 54 16.89 15.59 12.95
C ILE A 54 16.08 16.87 13.18
N GLY A 55 14.75 16.76 13.33
CA GLY A 55 13.88 17.90 13.60
C GLY A 55 14.16 18.57 14.95
N VAL A 56 14.43 17.79 15.99
CA VAL A 56 14.79 18.33 17.32
C VAL A 56 16.20 18.94 17.30
N ALA A 57 17.18 18.26 16.68
CA ALA A 57 18.57 18.70 16.66
C ALA A 57 18.81 19.95 15.80
N PHE A 58 18.22 20.03 14.59
CA PHE A 58 18.48 21.13 13.65
C PHE A 58 17.47 22.29 13.76
N TYR A 59 16.21 22.03 14.11
CA TYR A 59 15.15 23.04 14.09
C TYR A 59 14.69 23.48 15.49
N ARG A 60 15.14 22.82 16.57
CA ARG A 60 14.76 23.11 17.96
C ARG A 60 13.26 23.31 18.16
N ILE A 61 12.45 22.52 17.45
CA ILE A 61 10.99 22.56 17.58
C ILE A 61 10.61 21.93 18.93
N PRO A 62 9.71 22.55 19.73
CA PRO A 62 9.32 21.99 21.02
C PRO A 62 8.62 20.64 20.86
N TRP A 63 8.88 19.70 21.78
CA TRP A 63 8.30 18.35 21.77
C TRP A 63 6.76 18.34 21.64
N ARG A 64 6.11 19.34 22.23
CA ARG A 64 4.64 19.48 22.22
C ARG A 64 4.05 19.58 20.82
N ASP A 65 4.76 20.16 19.85
CA ASP A 65 4.29 20.24 18.47
C ASP A 65 4.30 18.86 17.78
N TYR A 66 5.30 18.03 18.09
CA TYR A 66 5.35 16.65 17.60
C TYR A 66 4.23 15.80 18.20
N GLU A 67 3.96 15.94 19.50
CA GLU A 67 2.87 15.23 20.19
C GLU A 67 1.50 15.56 19.60
N ILE A 68 1.22 16.85 19.36
CA ILE A 68 -0.01 17.30 18.71
C ILE A 68 -0.10 16.75 17.27
N ALA A 69 0.99 16.80 16.51
CA ALA A 69 1.03 16.26 15.15
C ALA A 69 0.77 14.74 15.12
N ILE A 70 1.39 13.97 16.01
CA ILE A 70 1.19 12.51 16.10
C ILE A 70 -0.27 12.21 16.49
N THR A 71 -0.80 12.90 17.51
CA THR A 71 -2.17 12.69 17.99
C THR A 71 -3.19 12.98 16.89
N ASN A 72 -3.02 14.08 16.14
CA ASN A 72 -3.90 14.41 15.01
C ASN A 72 -3.83 13.37 13.89
N ASN A 73 -2.64 12.84 13.57
CA ASN A 73 -2.50 11.76 12.59
C ASN A 73 -3.20 10.47 13.06
N VAL A 74 -3.01 10.07 14.32
CA VAL A 74 -3.67 8.89 14.91
C VAL A 74 -5.19 9.05 14.91
N ALA A 75 -5.70 10.23 15.27
CA ALA A 75 -7.12 10.53 15.23
C ALA A 75 -7.70 10.39 13.81
N GLY A 76 -6.98 10.88 12.79
CA GLY A 76 -7.37 10.72 11.39
C GLY A 76 -7.40 9.26 10.93
N VAL A 77 -6.40 8.45 11.31
CA VAL A 77 -6.31 7.04 10.91
C VAL A 77 -7.33 6.17 11.65
N THR A 78 -7.71 6.53 12.87
CA THR A 78 -8.71 5.78 13.68
C THR A 78 -10.04 5.60 12.93
N SER A 79 -10.54 6.66 12.27
CA SER A 79 -11.78 6.57 11.48
C SER A 79 -11.64 5.58 10.32
N ALA A 80 -10.50 5.60 9.62
CA ALA A 80 -10.23 4.68 8.52
C ALA A 80 -10.12 3.21 8.99
N ILE A 81 -9.52 2.96 10.17
CA ILE A 81 -9.42 1.61 10.75
C ILE A 81 -10.80 1.00 10.99
N ILE A 82 -11.74 1.78 11.53
CA ILE A 82 -13.11 1.31 11.79
C ILE A 82 -13.79 0.88 10.48
N ILE A 83 -13.65 1.69 9.43
CA ILE A 83 -14.20 1.39 8.11
C ILE A 83 -13.59 0.11 7.54
N LEU A 84 -12.25 -0.01 7.56
CA LEU A 84 -11.54 -1.18 7.07
C LEU A 84 -11.93 -2.45 7.84
N LEU A 85 -12.19 -2.35 9.14
CA LEU A 85 -12.61 -3.49 9.98
C LEU A 85 -14.01 -3.98 9.57
N ILE A 86 -14.96 -3.06 9.34
CA ILE A 86 -16.32 -3.40 8.89
C ILE A 86 -16.27 -4.07 7.50
N ILE A 87 -15.49 -3.52 6.57
CA ILE A 87 -15.30 -4.10 5.23
C ILE A 87 -14.69 -5.49 5.32
N GLY A 88 -13.68 -5.67 6.20
CA GLY A 88 -13.07 -6.97 6.45
C GLY A 88 -14.06 -8.01 7.00
N ALA A 89 -14.88 -7.62 7.98
CA ALA A 89 -15.92 -8.48 8.53
C ALA A 89 -16.98 -8.85 7.48
N LEU A 90 -17.41 -7.90 6.66
CA LEU A 90 -18.35 -8.11 5.56
C LEU A 90 -17.78 -9.07 4.49
N SER A 91 -16.53 -8.85 4.08
CA SER A 91 -15.84 -9.72 3.12
C SER A 91 -15.68 -11.14 3.66
N GLY A 92 -15.41 -11.30 4.95
CA GLY A 92 -15.36 -12.61 5.62
C GLY A 92 -16.71 -13.31 5.62
N ALA A 93 -17.79 -12.58 5.94
CA ALA A 93 -19.15 -13.11 5.90
C ALA A 93 -19.55 -13.60 4.50
N TRP A 94 -19.20 -12.84 3.44
CA TRP A 94 -19.47 -13.25 2.06
C TRP A 94 -18.65 -14.46 1.60
N MET A 95 -17.47 -14.66 2.17
CA MET A 95 -16.65 -15.81 1.87
C MET A 95 -17.26 -17.08 2.48
N ILE A 96 -17.78 -17.01 3.70
CA ILE A 96 -18.46 -18.13 4.38
C ILE A 96 -19.82 -18.42 3.75
N SER A 97 -20.58 -17.39 3.36
CA SER A 97 -21.90 -17.56 2.73
C SER A 97 -21.84 -18.03 1.27
N GLY A 98 -20.64 -18.14 0.68
CA GLY A 98 -20.47 -18.57 -0.71
C GLY A 98 -20.80 -17.50 -1.76
N VAL A 99 -21.16 -16.27 -1.35
CA VAL A 99 -21.47 -15.15 -2.27
C VAL A 99 -20.23 -14.74 -3.08
N VAL A 100 -19.06 -14.61 -2.45
CA VAL A 100 -17.82 -14.28 -3.16
C VAL A 100 -17.37 -15.43 -4.10
N PRO A 101 -17.33 -16.70 -3.67
CA PRO A 101 -17.03 -17.83 -4.55
C PRO A 101 -17.96 -17.96 -5.76
N THR A 102 -19.27 -17.77 -5.57
CA THR A 102 -20.24 -17.82 -6.68
C THR A 102 -20.03 -16.67 -7.67
N LEU A 103 -19.72 -15.46 -7.18
CA LEU A 103 -19.40 -14.31 -8.03
C LEU A 103 -18.12 -14.54 -8.84
N ILE A 104 -17.11 -15.20 -8.27
CA ILE A 104 -15.89 -15.61 -9.01
C ILE A 104 -16.24 -16.64 -10.10
N TYR A 105 -17.06 -17.66 -9.77
CA TYR A 105 -17.44 -18.70 -10.72
C TYR A 105 -18.16 -18.14 -11.95
N TYR A 106 -19.15 -17.26 -11.76
CA TYR A 106 -19.84 -16.59 -12.86
C TYR A 106 -18.95 -15.56 -13.56
N GLY A 107 -18.09 -14.85 -12.83
CA GLY A 107 -17.13 -13.91 -13.40
C GLY A 107 -16.18 -14.57 -14.40
N MET A 108 -15.69 -15.78 -14.12
CA MET A 108 -14.84 -16.53 -15.07
C MET A 108 -15.55 -16.93 -16.36
N GLN A 109 -16.88 -17.12 -16.33
CA GLN A 109 -17.65 -17.46 -17.54
C GLN A 109 -17.86 -16.25 -18.46
N ILE A 110 -17.85 -15.03 -17.91
CA ILE A 110 -18.11 -13.79 -18.65
C ILE A 110 -16.82 -13.13 -19.16
N ILE A 111 -15.68 -13.35 -18.49
CA ILE A 111 -14.43 -12.64 -18.75
C ILE A 111 -13.57 -13.39 -19.77
N HIS A 112 -13.35 -12.77 -20.93
CA HIS A 112 -12.28 -13.15 -21.85
C HIS A 112 -10.90 -12.77 -21.27
N PRO A 113 -9.91 -13.68 -21.24
CA PRO A 113 -8.60 -13.46 -20.59
C PRO A 113 -7.81 -12.27 -21.15
N ASP A 114 -8.03 -11.90 -22.42
CA ASP A 114 -7.31 -10.81 -23.09
C ASP A 114 -7.67 -9.40 -22.58
N PHE A 115 -8.92 -9.19 -22.14
CA PHE A 115 -9.41 -7.89 -21.68
C PHE A 115 -9.40 -7.73 -20.16
N PHE A 116 -9.14 -8.81 -19.41
CA PHE A 116 -9.23 -8.81 -17.95
C PHE A 116 -8.33 -7.77 -17.29
N LEU A 117 -7.03 -7.74 -17.63
CA LEU A 117 -6.08 -6.81 -17.00
C LEU A 117 -6.44 -5.35 -17.28
N THR A 118 -6.90 -5.03 -18.49
CA THR A 118 -7.27 -3.66 -18.89
C THR A 118 -8.49 -3.21 -18.11
N SER A 119 -9.53 -4.04 -18.03
CA SER A 119 -10.74 -3.75 -17.25
C SER A 119 -10.45 -3.61 -15.75
N THR A 120 -9.63 -4.49 -15.18
CA THR A 120 -9.19 -4.38 -13.78
C THR A 120 -8.45 -3.07 -13.52
N CYS A 121 -7.55 -2.66 -14.42
CA CYS A 121 -6.82 -1.39 -14.28
C CYS A 121 -7.77 -0.18 -14.30
N VAL A 122 -8.74 -0.15 -15.21
CA VAL A 122 -9.74 0.93 -15.30
C VAL A 122 -10.62 0.98 -14.06
N ILE A 123 -11.09 -0.18 -13.58
CA ILE A 123 -11.91 -0.27 -12.36
C ILE A 123 -11.08 0.20 -11.14
N CYS A 124 -9.84 -0.26 -11.00
CA CYS A 124 -8.96 0.20 -9.92
C CYS A 124 -8.71 1.72 -10.00
N ALA A 125 -8.54 2.28 -11.19
CA ALA A 125 -8.36 3.72 -11.37
C ALA A 125 -9.60 4.51 -10.95
N LEU A 126 -10.79 4.11 -11.41
CA LEU A 126 -12.06 4.73 -11.03
C LEU A 126 -12.29 4.66 -9.52
N VAL A 127 -12.13 3.48 -8.93
CA VAL A 127 -12.32 3.27 -7.49
C VAL A 127 -11.27 4.03 -6.68
N SER A 128 -10.03 4.12 -7.16
CA SER A 128 -8.99 4.91 -6.50
C SER A 128 -9.33 6.41 -6.50
N ILE A 129 -9.93 6.93 -7.57
CA ILE A 129 -10.40 8.32 -7.64
C ILE A 129 -11.56 8.53 -6.66
N MET A 130 -12.50 7.59 -6.59
CA MET A 130 -13.67 7.68 -5.70
C MET A 130 -13.32 7.52 -4.23
N THR A 131 -12.36 6.64 -3.90
CA THR A 131 -12.00 6.28 -2.52
C THR A 131 -10.87 7.16 -1.98
N GLY A 132 -10.11 7.82 -2.84
CA GLY A 132 -9.01 8.73 -2.46
C GLY A 132 -7.76 8.05 -1.88
N SER A 133 -7.76 6.72 -1.72
CA SER A 133 -6.63 5.94 -1.18
C SER A 133 -6.51 4.58 -1.84
N SER A 134 -5.30 4.26 -2.32
CA SER A 134 -4.98 2.98 -2.95
C SER A 134 -5.11 1.79 -2.00
N TRP A 135 -4.84 1.99 -0.70
CA TRP A 135 -4.93 0.92 0.29
C TRP A 135 -6.37 0.46 0.50
N THR A 136 -7.31 1.40 0.49
CA THR A 136 -8.74 1.10 0.59
C THR A 136 -9.26 0.46 -0.70
N THR A 137 -8.76 0.86 -1.87
CA THR A 137 -9.11 0.23 -3.17
C THR A 137 -8.71 -1.25 -3.22
N ILE A 138 -7.53 -1.59 -2.70
CA ILE A 138 -7.07 -2.98 -2.61
C ILE A 138 -7.99 -3.80 -1.68
N ALA A 139 -8.44 -3.22 -0.57
CA ALA A 139 -9.27 -3.90 0.42
C ALA A 139 -10.70 -4.20 -0.08
N THR A 140 -11.30 -3.34 -0.91
CA THR A 140 -12.69 -3.50 -1.36
C THR A 140 -12.83 -4.37 -2.61
N ILE A 141 -12.02 -4.08 -3.65
CA ILE A 141 -12.18 -4.70 -4.97
C ILE A 141 -10.91 -5.48 -5.38
N GLY A 142 -9.74 -5.07 -4.89
CA GLY A 142 -8.47 -5.70 -5.24
C GLY A 142 -8.40 -7.19 -4.90
N ILE A 143 -8.80 -7.59 -3.69
CA ILE A 143 -8.77 -9.00 -3.26
C ILE A 143 -9.72 -9.86 -4.14
N ALA A 144 -10.89 -9.34 -4.50
CA ALA A 144 -11.83 -10.05 -5.37
C ALA A 144 -11.25 -10.28 -6.77
N LEU A 145 -10.64 -9.25 -7.37
CA LEU A 145 -9.98 -9.34 -8.68
C LEU A 145 -8.75 -10.26 -8.65
N LEU A 146 -7.97 -10.23 -7.56
CA LEU A 146 -6.87 -11.17 -7.34
C LEU A 146 -7.36 -12.61 -7.25
N GLY A 147 -8.52 -12.83 -6.61
CA GLY A 147 -9.20 -14.12 -6.58
C GLY A 147 -9.51 -14.63 -7.99
N ILE A 148 -10.22 -13.83 -8.80
CA ILE A 148 -10.58 -14.19 -10.19
C ILE A 148 -9.32 -14.49 -11.02
N GLY A 149 -8.29 -13.65 -10.91
CA GLY A 149 -7.04 -13.83 -11.67
C GLY A 149 -6.25 -15.10 -11.29
N LYS A 150 -6.37 -15.56 -10.03
CA LYS A 150 -5.71 -16.77 -9.55
C LYS A 150 -6.50 -18.05 -9.88
N TYR A 151 -7.83 -17.98 -9.87
CA TYR A 151 -8.67 -19.14 -10.18
C TYR A 151 -8.82 -19.40 -11.68
N ASN A 152 -8.57 -18.41 -12.54
CA ASN A 152 -8.61 -18.60 -13.99
C ASN A 152 -7.25 -19.04 -14.56
N PRO A 153 -7.05 -20.31 -14.96
CA PRO A 153 -5.74 -20.85 -15.35
C PRO A 153 -5.14 -20.17 -16.58
N GLN A 154 -5.97 -19.66 -17.49
CA GLN A 154 -5.54 -18.86 -18.65
C GLN A 154 -4.94 -17.51 -18.23
N ILE A 155 -5.56 -16.81 -17.27
CA ILE A 155 -5.04 -15.52 -16.75
C ILE A 155 -3.79 -15.75 -15.90
N GLU A 156 -3.76 -16.78 -15.06
CA GLU A 156 -2.58 -17.09 -14.24
C GLU A 156 -1.37 -17.44 -15.12
N MET A 157 -1.57 -18.26 -16.16
CA MET A 157 -0.52 -18.63 -17.10
C MET A 157 0.01 -17.41 -17.88
N PHE A 158 -0.88 -16.53 -18.34
CA PHE A 158 -0.51 -15.29 -19.03
C PHE A 158 0.26 -14.32 -18.12
N ALA A 159 -0.19 -14.17 -16.87
CA ALA A 159 0.49 -13.35 -15.85
C ALA A 159 1.88 -13.90 -15.52
N ARG A 160 2.02 -15.22 -15.35
CA ARG A 160 3.32 -15.89 -15.14
C ARG A 160 4.24 -15.73 -16.34
N PHE A 161 3.72 -15.82 -17.57
CA PHE A 161 4.49 -15.62 -18.79
C PHE A 161 5.02 -14.18 -18.89
N LYS A 162 4.18 -13.18 -18.58
CA LYS A 162 4.57 -11.77 -18.60
C LYS A 162 5.57 -11.41 -17.49
N MET A 163 5.40 -11.97 -16.28
CA MET A 163 6.39 -11.83 -15.21
C MET A 163 7.73 -12.47 -15.57
N LYS A 164 7.72 -13.68 -16.16
CA LYS A 164 8.96 -14.39 -16.54
C LYS A 164 9.70 -13.70 -17.69
N SER A 165 8.96 -13.11 -18.62
CA SER A 165 9.47 -12.23 -19.68
C SER A 165 10.11 -10.96 -19.12
N SER A 166 9.46 -10.31 -18.15
CA SER A 166 9.99 -9.12 -17.47
C SER A 166 11.28 -9.42 -16.69
N PHE A 167 11.32 -10.56 -15.97
CA PHE A 167 12.52 -11.01 -15.25
C PHE A 167 13.69 -11.37 -16.19
N HIS A 168 13.41 -11.95 -17.35
CA HIS A 168 14.43 -12.21 -18.39
C HIS A 168 14.92 -10.93 -19.07
N LYS A 169 14.09 -9.88 -19.14
CA LYS A 169 14.52 -8.55 -19.61
C LYS A 169 15.41 -7.87 -18.57
N THR A 170 15.02 -7.89 -17.29
CA THR A 170 15.83 -7.32 -16.20
C THR A 170 17.19 -8.02 -16.05
N LYS A 171 17.26 -9.36 -16.18
CA LYS A 171 18.56 -10.08 -16.18
C LYS A 171 19.40 -9.90 -17.46
N ARG A 172 18.88 -9.28 -18.51
CA ARG A 172 19.65 -8.95 -19.73
C ARG A 172 20.16 -7.51 -19.75
N ILE A 173 19.78 -6.70 -18.76
CA ILE A 173 20.16 -5.28 -18.63
C ILE A 173 21.19 -5.09 -17.50
N ILE A 174 21.51 -6.16 -16.77
CA ILE A 174 22.60 -6.26 -15.79
C ILE A 174 23.58 -7.33 -16.31
#